data_AF-A0A0M3V4A8-F1
#
_entry.id   AF-A0A0M3V4A8-F1
#
_cell.length_a   1.000
_cell.length_b   1.000
_cell.length_c   1.000
_cell.angle_alpha   90.00
_cell.angle_beta   90.00
_cell.angle_gamma   90.00
#
_symmetry.space_group_name_H-M   'P 1'
#
loop_
_entity.id
_entity.type
_entity.pdbx_description
1 polymer ?
#
loop_
_entity_poly.entity_id
_entity_poly.type
_entity_poly.pdbx_seq_one_letter_code
_entity_poly.pdbx_strand_id
1 'polypeptide(L)'
;MDIDNIGQISKRDLEIIQLHQFQQPIYCCNVTAIAYALTALGYLTTVDEIFYATQLPIASVLDDGMTLAETYDTCKIYIERKGLPLSIRMEHFDKPSLTLEAFIREVETAVCNENDVHILNFNTRIAHENPSLEGGHFSLLADYDPQTQEVTIADTNPKRYTRFWKCPIQRMYTACVDKDSSSNRSRGMIVLRRLEPAKTGNGALHPSELALNALHAENS
;
A
#
# COMPACT_ATOMS: atom_id res chain seq x y z
N MET A 1 3.15 4.55 -33.50
CA MET A 1 2.20 4.74 -32.39
C MET A 1 2.96 4.24 -31.18
N ASP A 2 3.49 5.19 -30.42
CA ASP A 2 4.71 5.01 -29.63
C ASP A 2 4.46 4.17 -28.37
N ILE A 3 5.26 3.12 -28.25
CA ILE A 3 5.24 2.10 -27.18
C ILE A 3 5.93 2.62 -25.90
N ASP A 4 6.49 3.83 -25.95
CA ASP A 4 7.34 4.38 -24.89
C ASP A 4 6.59 5.06 -23.73
N ASN A 5 5.26 5.15 -23.79
CA ASN A 5 4.47 5.93 -22.81
C ASN A 5 3.83 5.10 -21.68
N ILE A 6 4.14 3.79 -21.59
CA ILE A 6 3.73 2.90 -20.49
C ILE A 6 4.92 2.64 -19.52
N GLY A 7 6.14 3.06 -19.89
CA GLY A 7 7.38 2.77 -19.16
C GLY A 7 7.80 3.79 -18.09
N GLN A 8 6.93 4.73 -17.70
CA GLN A 8 7.26 5.84 -16.78
C GLN A 8 6.51 5.83 -15.44
N ILE A 9 5.99 4.68 -14.99
CA ILE A 9 6.09 4.41 -13.55
C ILE A 9 7.59 4.28 -13.30
N SER A 10 8.20 5.28 -12.66
CA SER A 10 9.63 5.48 -12.73
C SER A 10 10.37 4.22 -12.28
N LYS A 11 11.19 3.66 -13.17
CA LYS A 11 12.09 2.52 -12.89
C LYS A 11 12.89 2.71 -11.59
N ARG A 12 13.09 3.98 -11.20
CA ARG A 12 13.74 4.46 -9.99
C ARG A 12 12.97 4.20 -8.70
N ASP A 13 11.65 4.40 -8.68
CA ASP A 13 10.85 4.15 -7.48
C ASP A 13 10.81 2.65 -7.17
N LEU A 14 10.72 1.83 -8.21
CA LEU A 14 10.82 0.38 -8.11
C LEU A 14 12.19 -0.09 -7.61
N GLU A 15 13.29 0.52 -8.04
CA GLU A 15 14.67 0.21 -7.58
C GLU A 15 14.87 0.50 -6.08
N ILE A 16 14.28 1.59 -5.58
CA ILE A 16 14.44 2.01 -4.17
C ILE A 16 13.62 1.12 -3.24
N ILE A 17 12.44 0.71 -3.70
CA ILE A 17 11.64 -0.37 -3.11
C ILE A 17 12.35 -1.74 -3.25
N GLN A 18 13.20 -1.92 -4.25
CA GLN A 18 13.98 -3.15 -4.43
C GLN A 18 15.09 -3.29 -3.38
N LEU A 19 15.71 -2.17 -2.99
CA LEU A 19 16.77 -2.10 -1.99
C LEU A 19 16.24 -2.15 -0.55
N HIS A 20 15.10 -1.53 -0.27
CA HIS A 20 14.41 -1.69 1.01
C HIS A 20 13.59 -2.99 0.99
N GLN A 21 14.18 -4.09 1.50
CA GLN A 21 13.44 -5.34 1.67
C GLN A 21 12.40 -5.21 2.79
N PHE A 22 11.17 -4.87 2.41
CA PHE A 22 10.00 -5.03 3.28
C PHE A 22 9.63 -6.51 3.35
N GLN A 23 10.35 -7.28 4.16
CA GLN A 23 9.90 -8.62 4.53
C GLN A 23 9.00 -8.49 5.76
N GLN A 24 7.75 -8.92 5.66
CA GLN A 24 6.88 -8.95 6.83
C GLN A 24 7.47 -9.89 7.91
N PRO A 25 7.59 -9.43 9.16
CA PRO A 25 7.47 -10.31 10.32
C PRO A 25 6.11 -11.02 10.29
N ILE A 26 5.98 -12.18 10.92
CA ILE A 26 4.76 -13.00 10.93
C ILE A 26 3.54 -12.12 11.29
N TYR A 27 2.47 -12.16 10.48
CA TYR A 27 1.22 -11.37 10.59
C TYR A 27 1.35 -9.83 10.54
N CYS A 28 2.51 -9.27 10.21
CA CYS A 28 2.76 -7.82 10.18
C CYS A 28 2.44 -7.15 8.82
N CYS A 29 1.54 -7.73 8.02
CA CYS A 29 1.22 -7.23 6.68
C CYS A 29 0.66 -5.80 6.68
N ASN A 30 -0.09 -5.45 7.73
CA ASN A 30 -0.64 -4.13 8.05
C ASN A 30 0.45 -3.05 8.15
N VAL A 31 1.37 -3.17 9.11
CA VAL A 31 2.46 -2.21 9.36
C VAL A 31 3.45 -2.20 8.19
N THR A 32 3.70 -3.36 7.58
CA THR A 32 4.51 -3.45 6.36
C THR A 32 3.87 -2.66 5.21
N ALA A 33 2.54 -2.73 5.03
CA ALA A 33 1.85 -1.93 4.02
C ALA A 33 1.93 -0.42 4.30
N ILE A 34 1.87 -0.01 5.57
CA ILE A 34 2.05 1.40 5.97
C ILE A 34 3.46 1.87 5.60
N ALA A 35 4.50 1.13 6.00
CA ALA A 35 5.90 1.46 5.71
C ALA A 35 6.15 1.55 4.20
N TYR A 36 5.59 0.60 3.45
CA TYR A 36 5.70 0.54 2.00
C TYR A 36 4.99 1.75 1.36
N ALA A 37 3.76 2.08 1.77
CA ALA A 37 3.02 3.20 1.20
C ALA A 37 3.69 4.56 1.48
N LEU A 38 4.20 4.77 2.69
CA LEU A 38 4.95 5.98 3.04
C LEU A 38 6.25 6.10 2.22
N THR A 39 6.95 4.97 2.04
CA THR A 39 8.16 4.91 1.22
C THR A 39 7.87 5.16 -0.26
N ALA A 40 6.75 4.64 -0.79
CA ALA A 40 6.28 4.94 -2.15
C ALA A 40 5.95 6.43 -2.33
N LEU A 41 5.44 7.08 -1.27
CA LEU A 41 5.27 8.53 -1.21
C LEU A 41 6.58 9.26 -0.84
N GLY A 42 7.76 8.65 -0.99
CA GLY A 42 9.07 9.28 -0.79
C GLY A 42 9.44 9.59 0.67
N TYR A 43 8.72 9.05 1.65
CA TYR A 43 9.06 9.13 3.07
C TYR A 43 9.60 7.79 3.52
N LEU A 44 10.93 7.61 3.45
CA LEU A 44 11.58 6.37 3.93
C LEU A 44 11.09 6.04 5.34
N THR A 45 10.44 4.90 5.47
CA THR A 45 9.84 4.46 6.72
C THR A 45 10.06 2.96 6.85
N THR A 46 10.53 2.54 8.01
CA THR A 46 10.69 1.14 8.37
C THR A 46 9.54 0.65 9.26
N VAL A 47 9.35 -0.66 9.34
CA VAL A 47 8.36 -1.28 10.24
C VAL A 47 8.66 -0.94 11.71
N ASP A 48 9.92 -0.97 12.11
CA ASP A 48 10.36 -0.68 13.47
C ASP A 48 10.08 0.78 13.86
N GLU A 49 10.31 1.72 12.94
CA GLU A 49 9.97 3.12 13.16
C GLU A 49 8.48 3.32 13.40
N ILE A 50 7.61 2.58 12.72
CA ILE A 50 6.16 2.66 12.94
C ILE A 50 5.83 2.14 14.33
N PHE A 51 6.32 0.96 14.73
CA PHE A 51 6.11 0.43 16.07
C PHE A 51 6.55 1.41 17.15
N TYR A 52 7.76 1.95 17.00
CA TYR A 52 8.32 2.92 17.95
C TYR A 52 7.51 4.23 17.96
N ALA A 53 7.23 4.81 16.79
CA ALA A 53 6.58 6.11 16.71
C ALA A 53 5.11 6.04 17.09
N THR A 54 4.43 4.91 16.94
CA THR A 54 2.99 4.76 17.29
C THR A 54 2.78 4.15 18.68
N GLN A 55 3.81 3.56 19.28
CA GLN A 55 3.73 2.80 20.53
C GLN A 55 2.75 1.61 20.41
N LEU A 56 2.72 0.98 19.24
CA LEU A 56 1.90 -0.20 18.98
C LEU A 56 2.37 -1.39 19.84
N PRO A 57 1.45 -2.10 20.51
CA PRO A 57 1.79 -3.30 21.25
C PRO A 57 2.16 -4.43 20.27
N ILE A 58 3.46 -4.70 20.14
CA ILE A 58 4.03 -5.67 19.17
C ILE A 58 3.30 -7.02 19.23
N ALA A 59 3.09 -7.56 20.43
CA ALA A 59 2.43 -8.86 20.60
C ALA A 59 1.04 -8.90 19.96
N SER A 60 0.21 -7.87 20.17
CA SER A 60 -1.14 -7.82 19.59
C SER A 60 -1.11 -7.79 18.06
N VAL A 61 -0.17 -7.04 17.47
CA VAL A 61 -0.04 -6.97 16.00
C VAL A 61 0.45 -8.30 15.41
N LEU A 62 1.41 -8.96 16.07
CA LEU A 62 1.99 -10.21 15.59
C LEU A 62 1.08 -11.42 15.84
N ASP A 63 0.25 -11.40 16.88
CA ASP A 63 -0.59 -12.55 17.24
C ASP A 63 -1.98 -12.48 16.57
N ASP A 64 -2.61 -11.30 16.57
CA ASP A 64 -4.00 -11.13 16.11
C ASP A 64 -4.11 -10.41 14.74
N GLY A 65 -3.03 -9.77 14.29
CA GLY A 65 -3.08 -8.86 13.15
C GLY A 65 -3.78 -7.55 13.52
N MET A 66 -4.28 -6.83 12.51
CA MET A 66 -5.03 -5.58 12.70
C MET A 66 -6.15 -5.48 11.68
N THR A 67 -7.26 -4.90 12.11
CA THR A 67 -8.38 -4.49 11.25
C THR A 67 -7.98 -3.33 10.33
N LEU A 68 -8.82 -3.03 9.33
CA LEU A 68 -8.67 -1.83 8.50
C LEU A 68 -8.63 -0.54 9.34
N ALA A 69 -9.47 -0.44 10.37
CA ALA A 69 -9.58 0.74 11.23
C ALA A 69 -8.34 0.92 12.11
N GLU A 70 -7.85 -0.14 12.74
CA GLU A 70 -6.61 -0.08 13.55
C GLU A 70 -5.40 0.25 12.68
N THR A 71 -5.35 -0.27 11.45
CA THR A 71 -4.29 0.03 10.48
C THR A 71 -4.34 1.50 10.06
N TYR A 72 -5.54 2.04 9.81
CA TYR A 72 -5.74 3.46 9.54
C TYR A 72 -5.31 4.34 10.71
N ASP A 73 -5.75 4.02 11.94
CA ASP A 73 -5.43 4.82 13.13
C ASP A 73 -3.92 4.81 13.40
N THR A 74 -3.27 3.67 13.21
CA THR A 74 -1.80 3.55 13.30
C THR A 74 -1.10 4.45 12.28
N CYS A 75 -1.52 4.39 11.02
CA CYS A 75 -0.93 5.20 9.95
C CYS A 75 -1.14 6.69 10.22
N LYS A 76 -2.35 7.07 10.66
CA LYS A 76 -2.69 8.44 11.04
C LYS A 76 -1.82 8.95 12.20
N ILE A 77 -1.70 8.18 13.28
CA ILE A 77 -0.84 8.53 14.43
C ILE A 77 0.61 8.73 13.97
N TYR A 78 1.12 7.86 13.08
CA TYR A 78 2.45 7.99 12.54
C TYR A 78 2.63 9.30 11.76
N ILE A 79 1.72 9.60 10.83
CA ILE A 79 1.72 10.82 10.02
C ILE A 79 1.72 12.06 10.91
N GLU A 80 0.82 12.09 11.91
CA GLU A 80 0.68 13.22 12.85
C GLU A 80 1.93 13.42 13.70
N ARG A 81 2.50 12.34 14.27
CA ARG A 81 3.70 12.42 15.12
C ARG A 81 4.96 12.81 14.35
N LYS A 82 5.06 12.39 13.09
CA LYS A 82 6.18 12.75 12.19
C LYS A 82 5.97 14.10 11.49
N GLY A 83 4.77 14.70 11.60
CA GLY A 83 4.44 15.96 10.93
C GLY A 83 4.50 15.86 9.41
N LEU A 84 4.14 14.68 8.85
CA LEU A 84 4.21 14.48 7.40
C LEU A 84 3.09 15.26 6.70
N PRO A 85 3.36 15.98 5.59
CA PRO A 85 2.35 16.74 4.86
C PRO A 85 1.51 15.82 3.97
N LEU A 86 0.83 14.87 4.60
CA LEU A 86 -0.01 13.86 3.96
C LEU A 86 -1.45 13.99 4.47
N SER A 87 -2.40 13.79 3.56
CA SER A 87 -3.78 13.47 3.92
C SER A 87 -3.98 11.97 3.93
N ILE A 88 -4.85 11.50 4.84
CA ILE A 88 -5.22 10.09 4.96
C ILE A 88 -6.72 9.96 5.14
N ARG A 89 -7.32 9.00 4.44
CA ARG A 89 -8.71 8.57 4.66
C ARG A 89 -8.86 7.06 4.54
N MET A 90 -9.96 6.54 5.06
CA MET A 90 -10.29 5.12 5.02
C MET A 90 -11.71 4.91 4.50
N GLU A 91 -11.88 3.92 3.64
CA GLU A 91 -13.18 3.50 3.12
C GLU A 91 -13.40 2.02 3.33
N HIS A 92 -14.48 1.68 4.05
CA HIS A 92 -15.04 0.33 4.07
C HIS A 92 -15.93 0.14 2.85
N PHE A 93 -15.83 -1.02 2.20
CA PHE A 93 -16.58 -1.34 0.98
C PHE A 93 -18.01 -1.84 1.24
N ASP A 94 -18.42 -1.99 2.50
CA ASP A 94 -19.83 -2.15 2.90
C ASP A 94 -20.64 -0.84 2.84
N LYS A 95 -19.98 0.31 2.62
CA LYS A 95 -20.64 1.60 2.43
C LYS A 95 -21.38 1.63 1.08
N PRO A 96 -22.65 2.07 1.03
CA PRO A 96 -23.41 2.15 -0.24
C PRO A 96 -22.75 3.01 -1.33
N SER A 97 -21.93 3.99 -0.93
CA SER A 97 -21.23 4.89 -1.85
C SER A 97 -20.01 4.25 -2.53
N LEU A 98 -19.48 3.15 -1.99
CA LEU A 98 -18.29 2.46 -2.51
C LEU A 98 -18.72 1.32 -3.43
N THR A 99 -19.29 1.68 -4.58
CA THR A 99 -19.61 0.70 -5.64
C THR A 99 -18.34 0.25 -6.38
N LEU A 100 -18.45 -0.79 -7.21
CA LEU A 100 -17.35 -1.19 -8.09
C LEU A 100 -16.86 -0.03 -8.96
N GLU A 101 -17.77 0.74 -9.54
CA GLU A 101 -17.42 1.89 -10.40
C GLU A 101 -16.71 2.98 -9.60
N ALA A 102 -17.10 3.19 -8.33
CA ALA A 102 -16.38 4.08 -7.44
C ALA A 102 -14.96 3.57 -7.15
N PHE A 103 -14.81 2.27 -6.92
CA PHE A 103 -13.51 1.65 -6.71
C PHE A 103 -12.62 1.73 -7.96
N ILE A 104 -13.17 1.51 -9.17
CA ILE A 104 -12.43 1.68 -10.43
C ILE A 104 -11.88 3.10 -10.54
N ARG A 105 -12.69 4.13 -10.27
CA ARG A 105 -12.23 5.54 -10.29
C ARG A 105 -11.10 5.81 -9.29
N GLU A 106 -11.18 5.23 -8.11
CA GLU A 106 -10.14 5.34 -7.08
C GLU A 106 -8.84 4.65 -7.55
N VAL A 107 -8.95 3.47 -8.14
CA VAL A 107 -7.82 2.74 -8.73
C VAL A 107 -7.17 3.54 -9.85
N GLU A 108 -7.96 4.04 -10.81
CA GLU A 108 -7.49 4.88 -11.92
C GLU A 108 -6.78 6.14 -11.43
N THR A 109 -7.29 6.77 -10.35
CA THR A 109 -6.67 7.95 -9.75
C THR A 109 -5.30 7.62 -9.18
N ALA A 110 -5.20 6.54 -8.39
CA ALA A 110 -3.96 6.15 -7.75
C ALA A 110 -2.86 5.79 -8.76
N VAL A 111 -3.19 5.03 -9.81
CA VAL A 111 -2.17 4.59 -10.79
C VAL A 111 -1.71 5.72 -11.72
N CYS A 112 -2.53 6.76 -11.88
CA CYS A 112 -2.19 7.93 -12.71
C CYS A 112 -1.52 9.07 -11.93
N ASN A 113 -1.39 8.98 -10.60
CA ASN A 113 -0.91 10.08 -9.76
C ASN A 113 0.13 9.58 -8.75
N GLU A 114 1.39 9.94 -8.96
CA GLU A 114 2.51 9.62 -8.06
C GLU A 114 2.35 10.16 -6.62
N ASN A 115 1.42 11.10 -6.41
CA ASN A 115 1.12 11.66 -5.10
C ASN A 115 -0.01 10.91 -4.38
N ASP A 116 -0.56 9.83 -4.96
CA ASP A 116 -1.72 9.09 -4.46
C ASP A 116 -1.40 7.59 -4.35
N VAL A 117 -1.35 7.08 -3.13
CA VAL A 117 -1.04 5.66 -2.86
C VAL A 117 -2.18 5.03 -2.06
N HIS A 118 -2.66 3.89 -2.56
CA HIS A 118 -3.76 3.16 -1.95
C HIS A 118 -3.24 1.85 -1.32
N ILE A 119 -3.56 1.64 -0.05
CA ILE A 119 -3.42 0.35 0.63
C ILE A 119 -4.77 -0.35 0.58
N LEU A 120 -4.79 -1.59 0.13
CA LEU A 120 -5.99 -2.42 0.10
C LEU A 120 -5.95 -3.44 1.24
N ASN A 121 -7.11 -3.64 1.87
CA ASN A 121 -7.37 -4.78 2.73
C ASN A 121 -8.40 -5.69 2.06
N PHE A 122 -8.06 -6.95 1.88
CA PHE A 122 -8.88 -7.90 1.11
C PHE A 122 -8.79 -9.32 1.67
N ASN A 123 -9.81 -10.12 1.38
CA ASN A 123 -9.82 -11.55 1.69
C ASN A 123 -8.95 -12.33 0.69
N THR A 124 -7.94 -13.04 1.19
CA THR A 124 -6.98 -13.78 0.34
C THR A 124 -7.62 -14.95 -0.41
N ARG A 125 -8.57 -15.65 0.21
CA ARG A 125 -9.34 -16.75 -0.39
C ARG A 125 -10.04 -16.32 -1.67
N ILE A 126 -10.66 -15.14 -1.62
CA ILE A 126 -11.42 -14.56 -2.74
C ILE A 126 -10.46 -13.99 -3.78
N ALA A 127 -9.47 -13.19 -3.36
CA ALA A 127 -8.55 -12.53 -4.28
C ALA A 127 -7.73 -13.52 -5.13
N HIS A 128 -7.31 -14.65 -4.56
CA HIS A 128 -6.54 -15.68 -5.26
C HIS A 128 -7.39 -16.86 -5.77
N GLU A 129 -8.71 -16.84 -5.60
CA GLU A 129 -9.61 -17.99 -5.91
C GLU A 129 -9.12 -19.32 -5.32
N ASN A 130 -8.52 -19.26 -4.13
CA ASN A 130 -7.92 -20.43 -3.51
C ASN A 130 -8.61 -20.72 -2.17
N PRO A 131 -9.46 -21.76 -2.09
CA PRO A 131 -10.22 -22.08 -0.88
C PRO A 131 -9.32 -22.53 0.30
N SER A 132 -8.05 -22.86 0.06
CA SER A 132 -7.10 -23.22 1.13
C SER A 132 -6.46 -22.00 1.82
N LEU A 133 -6.64 -20.81 1.26
CA LEU A 133 -6.20 -19.57 1.90
C LEU A 133 -7.29 -19.05 2.83
N GLU A 134 -6.87 -18.45 3.93
CA GLU A 134 -7.73 -17.88 4.95
C GLU A 134 -7.22 -16.52 5.39
N GLY A 135 -8.14 -15.69 5.92
CA GLY A 135 -7.82 -14.41 6.52
C GLY A 135 -7.76 -13.22 5.55
N GLY A 136 -7.61 -12.05 6.16
CA GLY A 136 -7.36 -10.79 5.47
C GLY A 136 -5.87 -10.58 5.19
N HIS A 137 -5.58 -9.74 4.20
CA HIS A 137 -4.21 -9.31 3.88
C HIS A 137 -4.20 -7.82 3.54
N PHE A 138 -3.04 -7.19 3.69
CA PHE A 138 -2.80 -5.80 3.32
C PHE A 138 -1.69 -5.71 2.27
N SER A 139 -1.95 -4.97 1.20
CA SER A 139 -0.98 -4.74 0.12
C SER A 139 -1.28 -3.45 -0.62
N LEU A 140 -0.32 -2.97 -1.42
CA LEU A 140 -0.46 -1.74 -2.17
C LEU A 140 -1.09 -2.03 -3.54
N LEU A 141 -1.94 -1.11 -4.00
CA LEU A 141 -2.29 -1.03 -5.41
C LEU A 141 -1.10 -0.47 -6.19
N ALA A 142 -0.65 -1.19 -7.21
CA ALA A 142 0.54 -0.82 -7.99
C ALA A 142 0.20 -0.32 -9.41
N ASP A 143 -0.77 -0.95 -10.07
CA ASP A 143 -1.13 -0.63 -11.46
C ASP A 143 -2.55 -1.11 -11.78
N TYR A 144 -3.09 -0.66 -12.91
CA TYR A 144 -4.38 -1.07 -13.43
C TYR A 144 -4.41 -1.06 -14.96
N ASP A 145 -4.79 -2.19 -15.54
CA ASP A 145 -4.99 -2.33 -16.98
C ASP A 145 -6.48 -2.20 -17.32
N PRO A 146 -6.93 -1.09 -17.93
CA PRO A 146 -8.34 -0.88 -18.26
C PRO A 146 -8.84 -1.77 -19.40
N GLN A 147 -7.95 -2.35 -20.23
CA GLN A 147 -8.34 -3.25 -21.32
C GLN A 147 -8.71 -4.63 -20.78
N THR A 148 -7.89 -5.15 -19.87
CA THR A 148 -8.11 -6.47 -19.24
C THR A 148 -8.90 -6.40 -17.94
N GLN A 149 -9.11 -5.20 -17.40
CA GLN A 149 -9.73 -4.93 -16.10
C GLN A 149 -9.02 -5.63 -14.95
N GLU A 150 -7.68 -5.69 -15.01
CA GLU A 150 -6.83 -6.30 -13.99
C GLU A 150 -6.11 -5.22 -13.17
N VAL A 151 -6.15 -5.36 -11.84
CA VAL A 151 -5.28 -4.60 -10.94
C VAL A 151 -4.00 -5.38 -10.68
N THR A 152 -2.88 -4.67 -10.60
CA THR A 152 -1.61 -5.22 -10.11
C THR A 152 -1.44 -4.84 -8.64
N ILE A 153 -1.15 -5.83 -7.81
CA ILE A 153 -0.94 -5.68 -6.37
C ILE A 153 0.55 -5.82 -6.06
N ALA A 154 1.11 -4.86 -5.33
CA ALA A 154 2.43 -4.94 -4.74
C ALA A 154 2.34 -5.58 -3.35
N ASP A 155 2.70 -6.86 -3.26
CA ASP A 155 2.43 -7.68 -2.09
C ASP A 155 3.44 -7.46 -0.96
N THR A 156 2.95 -7.35 0.28
CA THR A 156 3.78 -7.26 1.49
C THR A 156 4.35 -8.62 1.94
N ASN A 157 3.96 -9.72 1.29
CA ASN A 157 4.45 -11.09 1.45
C ASN A 157 4.98 -11.66 0.12
N PRO A 158 6.09 -11.13 -0.42
CA PRO A 158 6.61 -11.58 -1.72
C PRO A 158 7.00 -13.07 -1.75
N LYS A 159 7.26 -13.69 -0.58
CA LYS A 159 7.56 -15.13 -0.48
C LYS A 159 6.32 -16.00 -0.65
N ARG A 160 5.13 -15.50 -0.28
CA ARG A 160 3.88 -16.26 -0.31
C ARG A 160 3.11 -16.11 -1.63
N TYR A 161 3.10 -14.91 -2.22
CA TYR A 161 2.23 -14.58 -3.36
C TYR A 161 2.95 -13.97 -4.56
N THR A 162 4.29 -13.95 -4.56
CA THR A 162 5.16 -13.15 -5.44
C THR A 162 5.08 -11.64 -5.16
N ARG A 163 6.12 -10.88 -5.51
CA ARG A 163 6.23 -9.44 -5.20
C ARG A 163 5.13 -8.61 -5.89
N PHE A 164 4.77 -8.99 -7.10
CA PHE A 164 3.68 -8.37 -7.85
C PHE A 164 2.81 -9.45 -8.48
N TRP A 165 1.50 -9.32 -8.34
CA TRP A 165 0.54 -10.25 -8.93
C TRP A 165 -0.71 -9.51 -9.41
N LYS A 166 -1.41 -10.11 -10.36
CA LYS A 166 -2.60 -9.53 -10.98
C LYS A 166 -3.89 -10.14 -10.46
N CYS A 167 -4.95 -9.35 -10.42
CA CYS A 167 -6.29 -9.77 -10.02
C CYS A 167 -7.35 -9.04 -10.85
N PRO A 168 -8.38 -9.72 -11.37
CA PRO A 168 -9.53 -9.03 -11.94
C PRO A 168 -10.14 -8.04 -10.93
N ILE A 169 -10.37 -6.79 -11.35
CA ILE A 169 -10.81 -5.72 -10.43
C ILE A 169 -12.14 -6.05 -9.74
N GLN A 170 -13.06 -6.74 -10.43
CA GLN A 170 -14.31 -7.24 -9.86
C GLN A 170 -14.06 -8.20 -8.68
N ARG A 171 -13.08 -9.08 -8.82
CA ARG A 171 -12.71 -10.06 -7.81
C ARG A 171 -12.07 -9.38 -6.61
N MET A 172 -11.15 -8.45 -6.86
CA MET A 172 -10.55 -7.63 -5.81
C MET A 172 -11.62 -6.84 -5.04
N TYR A 173 -12.54 -6.19 -5.74
CA TYR A 173 -13.68 -5.50 -5.12
C TYR A 173 -14.48 -6.44 -4.21
N THR A 174 -14.83 -7.63 -4.71
CA THR A 174 -15.54 -8.64 -3.92
C THR A 174 -14.74 -9.07 -2.68
N ALA A 175 -13.42 -9.21 -2.81
CA ALA A 175 -12.53 -9.54 -1.71
C ALA A 175 -12.43 -8.42 -0.65
N CYS A 176 -12.57 -7.15 -1.06
CA CYS A 176 -12.64 -6.00 -0.16
C CYS A 176 -14.01 -5.84 0.51
N VAL A 177 -15.10 -6.21 -0.17
CA VAL A 177 -16.48 -6.19 0.39
C VAL A 177 -16.65 -7.25 1.47
N ASP A 178 -15.93 -8.38 1.38
CA ASP A 178 -15.99 -9.45 2.38
C ASP A 178 -15.67 -8.94 3.79
N LYS A 179 -16.38 -9.47 4.79
CA LYS A 179 -16.27 -9.01 6.16
C LYS A 179 -15.03 -9.54 6.87
N ASP A 180 -14.41 -8.68 7.66
CA ASP A 180 -13.42 -9.07 8.64
C ASP A 180 -14.13 -9.63 9.88
N SER A 181 -13.74 -10.83 10.30
CA SER A 181 -14.33 -11.52 11.44
C SER A 181 -14.07 -10.81 12.78
N SER A 182 -12.98 -10.06 12.90
CA SER A 182 -12.61 -9.35 14.13
C SER A 182 -13.41 -8.06 14.34
N SER A 183 -13.85 -7.39 13.27
CA SER A 183 -14.58 -6.10 13.34
C SER A 183 -16.04 -6.16 12.88
N ASN A 184 -16.46 -7.24 12.20
CA ASN A 184 -17.78 -7.36 11.55
C ASN A 184 -18.10 -6.24 10.52
N ARG A 185 -17.09 -5.48 10.11
CA ARG A 185 -17.13 -4.54 8.99
C ARG A 185 -16.54 -5.20 7.75
N SER A 186 -16.90 -4.72 6.56
CA SER A 186 -16.14 -5.11 5.37
C SER A 186 -14.68 -4.72 5.54
N ARG A 187 -13.83 -5.31 4.71
CA ARG A 187 -12.51 -4.74 4.45
C ARG A 187 -12.66 -3.48 3.57
N GLY A 188 -11.62 -3.10 2.83
CA GLY A 188 -11.67 -1.89 2.01
C GLY A 188 -10.30 -1.31 1.72
N MET A 189 -10.18 0.02 1.80
CA MET A 189 -8.95 0.73 1.43
C MET A 189 -8.59 1.86 2.39
N ILE A 190 -7.29 2.15 2.45
CA ILE A 190 -6.73 3.38 3.02
C ILE A 190 -6.09 4.15 1.86
N VAL A 191 -6.41 5.44 1.80
CA VAL A 191 -5.91 6.34 0.76
C VAL A 191 -4.99 7.36 1.39
N LEU A 192 -3.77 7.45 0.88
CA LEU A 192 -2.72 8.37 1.31
C LEU A 192 -2.38 9.30 0.15
N ARG A 193 -2.47 10.61 0.39
CA ARG A 193 -2.13 11.62 -0.62
C ARG A 193 -1.22 12.69 -0.07
N ARG A 194 -0.23 13.12 -0.85
CA ARG A 194 0.54 14.31 -0.48
C ARG A 194 -0.35 15.56 -0.54
N LEU A 195 -0.20 16.43 0.46
CA LEU A 195 -0.86 17.74 0.48
C LEU A 195 -0.22 18.74 -0.48
N GLU A 196 1.07 18.54 -0.77
CA GLU A 196 1.84 19.30 -1.75
C GLU A 196 2.36 18.33 -2.81
N PRO A 197 2.32 18.69 -4.11
CA PRO A 197 2.93 17.86 -5.15
C PRO A 197 4.39 17.57 -4.82
N ALA A 198 4.87 16.37 -5.18
CA ALA A 198 6.28 16.08 -5.14
C ALA A 198 7.05 17.21 -5.82
N LYS A 199 8.06 17.77 -5.14
CA LYS A 199 8.92 18.81 -5.73
C LYS A 199 9.75 18.17 -6.85
N THR A 200 9.19 18.10 -8.05
CA THR A 200 9.92 17.83 -9.29
C THR A 200 10.65 19.11 -9.69
N GLY A 201 11.75 19.42 -8.99
CA GLY A 201 12.52 20.63 -9.19
C GLY A 201 13.86 20.36 -9.86
N ASN A 202 14.10 20.99 -11.01
CA ASN A 202 15.41 21.35 -11.59
C ASN A 202 16.64 21.11 -10.67
N GLY A 203 17.18 19.88 -10.67
CA GLY A 203 18.42 19.55 -9.97
C GLY A 203 18.32 19.35 -8.44
N ALA A 204 17.12 19.35 -7.86
CA ALA A 204 16.91 18.87 -6.50
C ALA A 204 16.67 17.35 -6.54
N LEU A 205 17.61 16.58 -6.00
CA LEU A 205 17.53 15.13 -5.91
C LEU A 205 16.21 14.72 -5.22
N HIS A 206 15.47 13.81 -5.83
CA HIS A 206 14.26 13.26 -5.23
C HIS A 206 14.61 12.65 -3.85
N PRO A 207 13.76 12.72 -2.81
CA PRO A 207 14.08 12.16 -1.49
C PRO A 207 14.53 10.69 -1.53
N SER A 208 14.02 9.95 -2.50
CA SER A 208 14.42 8.58 -2.78
C SER A 208 15.84 8.48 -3.40
N GLU A 209 16.28 9.44 -4.22
CA GLU A 209 17.68 9.55 -4.67
C GLU A 209 18.62 9.98 -3.53
N LEU A 210 18.19 10.89 -2.64
CA LEU A 210 18.98 11.26 -1.46
C LEU A 210 19.20 10.05 -0.54
N ALA A 211 18.14 9.27 -0.32
CA ALA A 211 18.17 8.00 0.40
C ALA A 211 19.10 6.96 -0.25
N LEU A 212 18.99 6.79 -1.56
CA LEU A 212 19.83 5.86 -2.33
C LEU A 212 21.31 6.26 -2.24
N ASN A 213 21.60 7.56 -2.35
CA ASN A 213 22.96 8.09 -2.22
C ASN A 213 23.53 7.90 -0.81
N ALA A 214 22.72 8.07 0.24
CA ALA A 214 23.14 7.81 1.61
C ALA A 214 23.49 6.33 1.85
N LEU A 215 22.67 5.41 1.32
CA LEU A 215 22.91 3.96 1.43
C LEU A 215 24.14 3.50 0.65
N HIS A 216 24.44 4.11 -0.50
CA HIS A 216 25.67 3.83 -1.25
C HIS A 216 26.92 4.40 -0.55
N ALA A 217 26.79 5.52 0.16
CA ALA A 217 27.87 6.12 0.92
C ALA A 217 28.24 5.30 2.17
N GLU A 218 27.29 4.59 2.79
CA GLU A 218 27.56 3.73 3.95
C GLU A 218 28.21 2.38 3.60
N ASN A 219 28.17 1.97 2.32
CA ASN A 219 28.76 0.73 1.81
C ASN A 219 30.10 0.94 1.06
N SER A 220 30.66 2.15 1.10
CA SER A 220 31.93 2.54 0.47
C SER A 220 33.00 2.83 1.52
#